data_AF-A0A7S3PFJ1-F1
#
_entry.id   AF-A0A7S3PFJ1-F1
#
_cell.length_a   1.000
_cell.length_b   1.000
_cell.length_c   1.000
_cell.angle_alpha   90.00
_cell.angle_beta   90.00
_cell.angle_gamma   90.00
#
_symmetry.space_group_name_H-M   'P 1'
#
loop_
_entity.id
_entity.type
_entity.pdbx_description
1 polymer ?
#
loop_
_entity_poly.entity_id
_entity_poly.type
_entity_poly.pdbx_seq_one_letter_code
_entity_poly.pdbx_strand_id
1 'polypeptide(L)'
;MHHSFLTASGIYVLTFSLENLLLKGEFSQVNTIRYLNYWLKSIKYHSPGASLMLIGTHLDSVKESVSDLQKEMSHVDNILGMIVYPKLQVGKEAIKMKGAIDAANDFAKTLDEQGGTVTDRKLNVLQDDKRLFFAVDLSGSNNKTVEAVRKKLDESAPKQEYFAKSVPAKWMKFLDLMITDGHNWIEASKVKACAAETLKGSDDIEKETVQALDLLHELGYIIHITNLKSYKGCVITNPHWLVDATTKIMYNEDVKKFDDDQAAKAGLSEDVKNGLKKGLISRNLLEFLWGEQDVGFFLKFLEQNLLMCRWGFDKDKKKPNYIVPSLVPRMNSRVDGPDSIDKSELKAYFTFGNYLTLGVFERLVCQVIQSTLSGFPESKAPKIYAGYSHHYLGDDFEFALRRENNFIVCSVLSSKKAPIKCVTRLLKMFQKLGDLLGKGFSVNTSLIVDKEYVEYSQVKAKKMAPWY
;
A
#
# COMPACT_ATOMS: atom_id res chain seq x y z
N MET A 1 -4.78 0.46 2.30
CA MET A 1 -5.54 -0.44 3.19
C MET A 1 -4.99 -1.86 3.21
N HIS A 2 -3.86 -2.17 2.55
CA HIS A 2 -3.33 -3.55 2.55
C HIS A 2 -3.14 -4.12 3.96
N HIS A 3 -2.67 -3.32 4.92
CA HIS A 3 -2.55 -3.75 6.33
C HIS A 3 -3.89 -4.11 7.01
N SER A 4 -5.03 -3.68 6.46
CA SER A 4 -6.38 -3.96 6.99
C SER A 4 -7.01 -5.23 6.38
N PHE A 5 -6.47 -5.73 5.26
CA PHE A 5 -7.06 -6.83 4.49
C PHE A 5 -6.10 -7.99 4.24
N LEU A 6 -4.79 -7.75 4.27
CA LEU A 6 -3.78 -8.79 4.10
C LEU A 6 -3.52 -9.46 5.45
N THR A 7 -4.13 -10.63 5.67
CA THR A 7 -3.99 -11.42 6.90
C THR A 7 -3.14 -12.67 6.65
N ALA A 8 -2.62 -13.26 7.74
CA ALA A 8 -1.92 -14.54 7.65
C ALA A 8 -2.85 -15.72 7.32
N SER A 9 -4.16 -15.54 7.51
CA SER A 9 -5.21 -16.55 7.29
C SER A 9 -5.74 -16.55 5.85
N GLY A 10 -4.94 -16.07 4.89
CA GLY A 10 -5.29 -16.02 3.47
C GLY A 10 -4.45 -16.96 2.60
N ILE A 11 -4.99 -17.31 1.43
CA ILE A 11 -4.22 -17.85 0.31
C ILE A 11 -4.10 -16.77 -0.75
N TYR A 12 -2.89 -16.30 -1.01
CA TYR A 12 -2.62 -15.27 -1.99
C TYR A 12 -2.40 -15.88 -3.36
N VAL A 13 -3.06 -15.33 -4.37
CA VAL A 13 -2.87 -15.74 -5.77
C VAL A 13 -2.20 -14.58 -6.50
N LEU A 14 -0.97 -14.78 -6.96
CA LEU A 14 -0.20 -13.79 -7.70
C LEU A 14 -0.06 -14.23 -9.16
N THR A 15 -0.70 -13.48 -10.05
CA THR A 15 -0.69 -13.73 -11.50
C THR A 15 0.38 -12.90 -12.20
N PHE A 16 1.05 -13.47 -13.19
CA PHE A 16 1.97 -12.77 -14.10
C PHE A 16 1.80 -13.28 -15.54
N SER A 17 2.32 -12.56 -16.54
CA SER A 17 2.26 -12.97 -17.95
C SER A 17 3.54 -13.69 -18.34
N LEU A 18 3.42 -14.93 -18.80
CA LEU A 18 4.55 -15.71 -19.35
C LEU A 18 5.04 -15.08 -20.64
N GLU A 19 4.14 -14.59 -21.48
CA GLU A 19 4.44 -13.88 -22.72
C GLU A 19 5.34 -12.65 -22.46
N ASN A 20 5.01 -11.82 -21.45
CA ASN A 20 5.84 -10.66 -21.10
C ASN A 20 7.20 -11.04 -20.52
N LEU A 21 7.28 -12.16 -19.82
CA LEU A 21 8.50 -12.63 -19.17
C LEU A 21 9.47 -13.27 -20.17
N LEU A 22 8.95 -13.93 -21.22
CA LEU A 22 9.74 -14.75 -22.15
C LEU A 22 9.86 -14.15 -23.56
N LEU A 23 8.83 -13.47 -24.07
CA LEU A 23 8.71 -13.14 -25.51
C LEU A 23 8.81 -11.64 -25.82
N LYS A 24 8.27 -10.74 -24.98
CA LYS A 24 8.17 -9.29 -25.30
C LYS A 24 9.42 -8.45 -25.01
N GLY A 25 10.59 -9.08 -25.05
CA GLY A 25 11.89 -8.42 -24.88
C GLY A 25 12.21 -7.96 -23.46
N GLU A 26 13.42 -7.39 -23.30
CA GLU A 26 14.03 -7.09 -22.00
C GLU A 26 13.19 -6.12 -21.15
N PHE A 27 12.62 -5.07 -21.75
CA PHE A 27 11.82 -4.10 -20.99
C PHE A 27 10.59 -4.75 -20.33
N SER A 28 9.87 -5.61 -21.05
CA SER A 28 8.68 -6.32 -20.55
C SER A 28 9.06 -7.35 -19.48
N GLN A 29 10.19 -8.04 -19.69
CA GLN A 29 10.74 -8.99 -18.74
C GLN A 29 11.11 -8.29 -17.42
N VAL A 30 11.86 -7.19 -17.48
CA VAL A 30 12.27 -6.39 -16.31
C VAL A 30 11.05 -5.87 -15.55
N ASN A 31 10.03 -5.36 -16.24
CA ASN A 31 8.82 -4.89 -15.59
C ASN A 31 8.04 -6.02 -14.90
N THR A 32 7.99 -7.20 -15.52
CA THR A 32 7.35 -8.39 -14.93
C THR A 32 8.09 -8.85 -13.68
N ILE A 33 9.43 -8.88 -13.72
CA ILE A 33 10.28 -9.21 -12.55
C ILE A 33 10.09 -8.16 -11.43
N ARG A 34 10.07 -6.87 -11.77
CA ARG A 34 9.81 -5.79 -10.80
C ARG A 34 8.44 -5.92 -10.14
N TYR A 35 7.41 -6.22 -10.92
CA TYR A 35 6.05 -6.48 -10.44
C TYR A 35 6.01 -7.66 -9.46
N LEU A 36 6.59 -8.80 -9.86
CA LEU A 36 6.66 -9.99 -9.01
C LEU A 36 7.40 -9.71 -7.70
N ASN A 37 8.59 -9.13 -7.79
CA ASN A 37 9.40 -8.78 -6.62
C ASN A 37 8.65 -7.83 -5.66
N TYR A 38 7.94 -6.84 -6.21
CA TYR A 38 7.13 -5.92 -5.43
C TYR A 38 6.03 -6.64 -4.65
N TRP A 39 5.21 -7.47 -5.31
CA TRP A 39 4.07 -8.13 -4.66
C TRP A 39 4.50 -9.24 -3.70
N LEU A 40 5.56 -9.99 -4.02
CA LEU A 40 6.13 -11.00 -3.13
C LEU A 40 6.64 -10.37 -1.83
N LYS A 41 7.34 -9.23 -1.93
CA LYS A 41 7.76 -8.45 -0.75
C LYS A 41 6.55 -7.92 0.03
N SER A 42 5.51 -7.42 -0.65
CA SER A 42 4.28 -6.96 -0.01
C SER A 42 3.60 -8.06 0.80
N ILE A 43 3.41 -9.25 0.21
CA ILE A 43 2.76 -10.39 0.86
C ILE A 43 3.62 -10.88 2.03
N LYS A 44 4.93 -11.04 1.82
CA LYS A 44 5.87 -11.42 2.88
C LYS A 44 5.85 -10.45 4.06
N TYR A 45 5.71 -9.17 3.77
CA TYR A 45 5.70 -8.10 4.76
C TYR A 45 4.40 -8.07 5.56
N HIS A 46 3.25 -8.10 4.89
CA HIS A 46 1.94 -7.96 5.54
C HIS A 46 1.36 -9.27 6.09
N SER A 47 1.72 -10.41 5.49
CA SER A 47 1.10 -11.71 5.80
C SER A 47 2.16 -12.81 5.90
N PRO A 48 3.09 -12.70 6.86
CA PRO A 48 4.12 -13.70 7.05
C PRO A 48 3.51 -15.07 7.34
N GLY A 49 3.98 -16.09 6.62
CA GLY A 49 3.48 -17.46 6.76
C GLY A 49 2.24 -17.80 5.92
N ALA A 50 1.61 -16.81 5.29
CA ALA A 50 0.48 -17.07 4.41
C ALA A 50 0.90 -17.90 3.18
N SER A 51 -0.02 -18.73 2.71
CA SER A 51 0.17 -19.52 1.50
C SER A 51 0.08 -18.64 0.26
N LEU A 52 0.92 -18.92 -0.73
CA LEU A 52 1.03 -18.18 -1.98
C LEU A 52 0.97 -19.14 -3.17
N MET A 53 0.14 -18.83 -4.15
CA MET A 53 0.08 -19.52 -5.43
C MET A 53 0.53 -18.56 -6.54
N LEU A 54 1.51 -18.98 -7.35
CA LEU A 54 1.97 -18.22 -8.51
C LEU A 54 1.28 -18.75 -9.77
N ILE A 55 0.73 -17.85 -10.59
CA ILE A 55 0.03 -18.23 -11.83
C ILE A 55 0.65 -17.49 -13.02
N GLY A 56 1.25 -18.24 -13.92
CA GLY A 56 1.74 -17.75 -15.21
C GLY A 56 0.64 -17.85 -16.27
N THR A 57 0.15 -16.72 -16.75
CA THR A 57 -0.90 -16.61 -17.78
C THR A 57 -0.30 -16.51 -19.19
N HIS A 58 -1.15 -16.55 -20.22
CA HIS A 58 -0.75 -16.48 -21.64
C HIS A 58 0.12 -17.68 -22.07
N LEU A 59 -0.15 -18.86 -21.51
CA LEU A 59 0.55 -20.09 -21.88
C LEU A 59 0.33 -20.45 -23.36
N ASP A 60 -0.84 -20.15 -23.90
CA ASP A 60 -1.20 -20.27 -25.32
C ASP A 60 -0.21 -19.53 -26.23
N SER A 61 0.02 -18.25 -25.98
CA SER A 61 0.99 -17.44 -26.75
C SER A 61 2.40 -18.02 -26.70
N VAL A 62 2.80 -18.58 -25.56
CA VAL A 62 4.13 -19.20 -25.42
C VAL A 62 4.20 -20.51 -26.17
N LYS A 63 3.20 -21.38 -26.06
CA LYS A 63 3.12 -22.67 -26.78
C LYS A 63 3.25 -22.50 -28.30
N GLU A 64 2.63 -21.47 -28.84
CA GLU A 64 2.68 -21.18 -30.29
C GLU A 64 4.03 -20.62 -30.74
N SER A 65 4.76 -19.97 -29.84
CA SER A 65 5.97 -19.20 -30.17
C SER A 65 7.29 -19.94 -29.93
N VAL A 66 7.29 -21.04 -29.16
CA VAL A 66 8.53 -21.72 -28.74
C VAL A 66 8.53 -23.20 -29.12
N SER A 67 9.70 -23.69 -29.56
CA SER A 67 9.86 -25.10 -29.96
C SER A 67 10.02 -26.07 -28.78
N ASP A 68 10.56 -25.59 -27.64
CA ASP A 68 10.79 -26.38 -26.43
C ASP A 68 10.14 -25.71 -25.22
N LEU A 69 8.85 -25.97 -25.03
CA LEU A 69 8.07 -25.42 -23.92
C LEU A 69 8.62 -25.85 -22.55
N GLN A 70 9.16 -27.07 -22.44
CA GLN A 70 9.62 -27.59 -21.15
C GLN A 70 10.86 -26.82 -20.67
N LYS A 71 11.78 -26.50 -21.59
CA LYS A 71 12.94 -25.66 -21.33
C LYS A 71 12.54 -24.26 -20.87
N GLU A 72 11.59 -23.63 -21.58
CA GLU A 72 11.13 -22.29 -21.23
C GLU A 72 10.45 -22.25 -19.86
N MET A 73 9.59 -23.23 -19.54
CA MET A 73 8.97 -23.29 -18.22
C MET A 73 10.01 -23.52 -17.10
N SER A 74 11.07 -24.29 -17.36
CA SER A 74 12.19 -24.46 -16.41
C SER A 74 12.98 -23.16 -16.22
N HIS A 75 13.11 -22.35 -17.27
CA HIS A 75 13.71 -21.02 -17.18
C HIS A 75 12.88 -20.08 -16.28
N VAL A 76 11.54 -20.12 -16.39
CA VAL A 76 10.64 -19.39 -15.49
C VAL A 76 10.80 -19.85 -14.05
N ASP A 77 10.86 -21.15 -13.78
CA ASP A 77 11.09 -21.69 -12.42
C ASP A 77 12.41 -21.17 -11.82
N ASN A 78 13.48 -21.06 -12.61
CA ASN A 78 14.74 -20.49 -12.15
C ASN A 78 14.61 -18.99 -11.79
N ILE A 79 13.95 -18.19 -12.64
CA ILE A 79 13.70 -16.77 -12.36
C ILE A 79 12.90 -16.62 -11.07
N LEU A 80 11.80 -17.38 -10.93
CA LEU A 80 10.96 -17.34 -9.74
C LEU A 80 11.71 -17.81 -8.51
N GLY A 81 12.55 -18.84 -8.63
CA GLY A 81 13.42 -19.33 -7.57
C GLY A 81 14.36 -18.25 -7.05
N MET A 82 14.95 -17.44 -7.94
CA MET A 82 15.81 -16.31 -7.55
C MET A 82 15.04 -15.20 -6.81
N ILE A 83 13.78 -14.93 -7.19
CA ILE A 83 12.97 -13.88 -6.57
C ILE A 83 12.39 -14.35 -5.23
N VAL A 84 11.88 -15.57 -5.18
CA VAL A 84 11.22 -16.15 -3.98
C VAL A 84 12.26 -16.60 -2.94
N TYR A 85 13.39 -17.16 -3.38
CA TYR A 85 14.44 -17.70 -2.52
C TYR A 85 15.84 -17.13 -2.86
N PRO A 86 16.10 -15.85 -2.58
CA PRO A 86 17.33 -15.17 -3.01
C PRO A 86 18.63 -15.79 -2.45
N LYS A 87 18.54 -16.50 -1.31
CA LYS A 87 19.68 -17.10 -0.62
C LYS A 87 20.13 -18.46 -1.17
N LEU A 88 19.42 -19.05 -2.15
CA LEU A 88 19.60 -20.46 -2.52
C LEU A 88 20.44 -20.75 -3.77
N GLN A 89 20.99 -19.78 -4.53
CA GLN A 89 21.88 -20.11 -5.66
C GLN A 89 22.97 -19.06 -5.96
N VAL A 90 24.23 -19.53 -6.01
CA VAL A 90 25.30 -18.99 -6.88
C VAL A 90 25.65 -20.09 -7.87
N GLY A 91 25.10 -20.02 -9.08
CA GLY A 91 25.36 -20.94 -10.19
C GLY A 91 25.62 -20.18 -11.50
N LYS A 92 26.44 -20.75 -12.39
CA LYS A 92 27.04 -20.07 -13.57
C LYS A 92 26.05 -19.50 -14.59
N GLU A 93 24.78 -19.91 -14.61
CA GLU A 93 23.74 -19.33 -15.49
C GLU A 93 23.18 -17.98 -15.02
N ALA A 94 23.38 -17.61 -13.74
CA ALA A 94 22.95 -16.32 -13.18
C ALA A 94 23.66 -15.10 -13.81
N ILE A 95 24.75 -15.32 -14.55
CA ILE A 95 25.64 -14.27 -15.08
C ILE A 95 25.02 -13.51 -16.28
N LYS A 96 24.06 -14.10 -17.01
CA LYS A 96 23.39 -13.40 -18.13
C LYS A 96 22.23 -12.50 -17.70
N MET A 97 21.53 -12.83 -16.61
CA MET A 97 20.47 -11.98 -16.02
C MET A 97 20.98 -10.99 -14.97
N LYS A 98 22.27 -11.11 -14.60
CA LYS A 98 22.96 -10.19 -13.69
C LYS A 98 22.75 -8.73 -14.07
N GLY A 99 22.83 -8.30 -15.34
CA GLY A 99 22.71 -6.88 -15.68
C GLY A 99 21.40 -6.20 -15.22
N ALA A 100 20.26 -6.86 -15.41
CA ALA A 100 18.95 -6.31 -15.04
C ALA A 100 18.62 -6.49 -13.55
N ILE A 101 19.10 -7.57 -12.94
CA ILE A 101 18.94 -7.90 -11.52
C ILE A 101 19.92 -7.09 -10.66
N ASP A 102 21.15 -6.91 -11.10
CA ASP A 102 22.20 -6.09 -10.49
C ASP A 102 21.85 -4.60 -10.58
N ALA A 103 21.25 -4.10 -11.66
CA ALA A 103 20.76 -2.70 -11.68
C ALA A 103 19.65 -2.45 -10.64
N ALA A 104 18.83 -3.47 -10.32
CA ALA A 104 17.80 -3.39 -9.29
C ALA A 104 18.31 -3.69 -7.88
N ASN A 105 19.39 -4.47 -7.75
CA ASN A 105 19.96 -4.94 -6.49
C ASN A 105 21.19 -4.14 -6.03
N ASP A 106 22.02 -3.58 -6.90
CA ASP A 106 23.23 -2.82 -6.54
C ASP A 106 22.90 -1.57 -5.73
N PHE A 107 21.71 -0.98 -5.95
CA PHE A 107 21.21 0.13 -5.14
C PHE A 107 20.65 -0.32 -3.77
N ALA A 108 20.16 -1.56 -3.67
CA ALA A 108 19.67 -2.12 -2.40
C ALA A 108 20.82 -2.66 -1.55
N LYS A 109 21.87 -3.21 -2.18
CA LYS A 109 23.06 -3.78 -1.53
C LYS A 109 23.91 -2.74 -0.82
N THR A 110 24.01 -1.52 -1.36
CA THR A 110 24.75 -0.41 -0.72
C THR A 110 24.13 0.08 0.59
N LEU A 111 22.88 -0.33 0.90
CA LEU A 111 22.15 0.08 2.11
C LEU A 111 21.88 -1.08 3.09
N ASP A 112 21.89 -2.33 2.61
CA ASP A 112 21.70 -3.54 3.45
C ASP A 112 22.94 -3.84 4.33
N GLU A 113 24.12 -3.28 4.01
CA GLU A 113 25.34 -3.41 4.84
C GLU A 113 25.25 -2.66 6.20
N GLN A 114 24.19 -1.86 6.42
CA GLN A 114 23.98 -1.12 7.68
C GLN A 114 22.60 -1.35 8.34
N GLY A 115 21.79 -2.31 7.86
CA GLY A 115 20.42 -2.56 8.34
C GLY A 115 20.23 -3.95 8.92
N GLY A 116 19.70 -4.03 10.15
CA GLY A 116 19.63 -5.26 10.94
C GLY A 116 18.86 -6.45 10.34
N THR A 117 19.15 -7.61 10.93
CA THR A 117 18.64 -8.96 10.65
C THR A 117 17.13 -9.04 10.37
N VAL A 118 16.73 -9.00 9.10
CA VAL A 118 15.39 -9.42 8.68
C VAL A 118 15.32 -10.94 8.81
N THR A 119 14.57 -11.42 9.79
CA THR A 119 14.27 -12.84 10.02
C THR A 119 13.92 -13.56 8.72
N ASP A 120 14.49 -14.74 8.54
CA ASP A 120 14.41 -15.65 7.38
C ASP A 120 12.98 -16.24 7.19
N ARG A 121 11.97 -15.39 7.12
CA ARG A 121 10.57 -15.81 6.93
C ARG A 121 10.40 -16.24 5.47
N LYS A 122 10.29 -17.55 5.24
CA LYS A 122 10.05 -18.15 3.91
C LYS A 122 8.59 -17.93 3.51
N LEU A 123 8.36 -17.66 2.22
CA LEU A 123 7.01 -17.69 1.65
C LEU A 123 6.59 -19.16 1.49
N ASN A 124 5.36 -19.49 1.88
CA ASN A 124 4.81 -20.83 1.69
C ASN A 124 4.21 -20.93 0.28
N VAL A 125 5.03 -21.27 -0.72
CA VAL A 125 4.58 -21.36 -2.12
C VAL A 125 3.89 -22.71 -2.37
N LEU A 126 2.62 -22.66 -2.76
CA LEU A 126 1.86 -23.80 -3.26
C LEU A 126 2.39 -24.18 -4.64
N GLN A 127 2.96 -25.38 -4.74
CA GLN A 127 3.61 -25.87 -5.95
C GLN A 127 2.65 -26.70 -6.81
N ASP A 128 2.89 -26.64 -8.12
CA ASP A 128 2.29 -27.51 -9.13
C ASP A 128 3.29 -28.63 -9.43
N ASP A 129 3.08 -29.82 -8.88
CA ASP A 129 4.05 -30.93 -8.86
C ASP A 129 5.46 -30.53 -8.39
N LYS A 130 6.34 -30.15 -9.33
CA LYS A 130 7.74 -29.74 -9.13
C LYS A 130 8.02 -28.28 -9.51
N ARG A 131 7.00 -27.52 -9.92
CA ARG A 131 7.12 -26.12 -10.35
C ARG A 131 6.71 -25.15 -9.25
N LEU A 132 7.30 -23.96 -9.26
CA LEU A 132 6.96 -22.88 -8.35
C LEU A 132 5.68 -22.15 -8.74
N PHE A 133 5.10 -22.45 -9.91
CA PHE A 133 3.92 -21.78 -10.46
C PHE A 133 3.04 -22.72 -11.28
N PHE A 134 1.79 -22.31 -11.48
CA PHE A 134 0.82 -22.94 -12.36
C PHE A 134 0.79 -22.18 -13.69
N ALA A 135 1.04 -22.89 -14.81
CA ALA A 135 0.94 -22.30 -16.13
C ALA A 135 -0.50 -22.44 -16.67
N VAL A 136 -1.12 -21.32 -17.02
CA VAL A 136 -2.54 -21.25 -17.38
C VAL A 136 -2.71 -20.69 -18.79
N ASP A 137 -3.53 -21.40 -19.56
CA ASP A 137 -3.90 -21.10 -20.94
C ASP A 137 -5.33 -20.56 -20.94
N LEU A 138 -5.55 -19.27 -21.24
CA LEU A 138 -6.86 -18.62 -21.10
C LEU A 138 -7.68 -18.57 -22.41
N SER A 139 -7.20 -19.21 -23.48
CA SER A 139 -7.74 -19.04 -24.84
C SER A 139 -9.06 -19.78 -25.13
N GLY A 140 -9.47 -20.75 -24.28
CA GLY A 140 -10.62 -21.63 -24.50
C GLY A 140 -11.73 -21.54 -23.44
N SER A 141 -12.96 -21.91 -23.82
CA SER A 141 -14.16 -21.90 -22.94
C SER A 141 -14.16 -23.00 -21.87
N ASN A 142 -13.39 -24.08 -22.04
CA ASN A 142 -13.25 -25.18 -21.08
C ASN A 142 -11.79 -25.35 -20.65
N ASN A 143 -11.40 -24.59 -19.64
CA ASN A 143 -10.01 -24.37 -19.31
C ASN A 143 -9.51 -25.35 -18.22
N LYS A 144 -9.07 -26.54 -18.65
CA LYS A 144 -8.51 -27.58 -17.77
C LYS A 144 -7.37 -27.07 -16.86
N THR A 145 -6.60 -26.07 -17.31
CA THR A 145 -5.51 -25.49 -16.51
C THR A 145 -6.03 -24.63 -15.35
N VAL A 146 -7.13 -23.91 -15.55
CA VAL A 146 -7.83 -23.19 -14.47
C VAL A 146 -8.53 -24.16 -13.52
N GLU A 147 -9.10 -25.25 -14.02
CA GLU A 147 -9.67 -26.30 -13.16
C GLU A 147 -8.62 -26.93 -12.26
N ALA A 148 -7.41 -27.19 -12.77
CA ALA A 148 -6.29 -27.68 -11.96
C ALA A 148 -5.90 -26.70 -10.84
N VAL A 149 -5.84 -25.40 -11.14
CA VAL A 149 -5.60 -24.34 -10.14
C VAL A 149 -6.70 -24.34 -9.06
N ARG A 150 -7.97 -24.39 -9.45
CA ARG A 150 -9.11 -24.45 -8.51
C ARG A 150 -9.04 -25.70 -7.64
N LYS A 151 -8.82 -26.86 -8.23
CA LYS A 151 -8.66 -28.13 -7.51
C LYS A 151 -7.52 -28.04 -6.49
N LYS A 152 -6.37 -27.48 -6.88
CA LYS A 152 -5.26 -27.30 -5.94
C LYS A 152 -5.61 -26.37 -4.79
N LEU A 153 -6.34 -25.29 -5.06
CA LEU A 153 -6.80 -24.36 -4.03
C LEU A 153 -7.73 -25.09 -3.05
N ASP A 154 -8.72 -25.84 -3.54
CA ASP A 154 -9.65 -26.61 -2.73
C ASP A 154 -8.95 -27.70 -1.90
N GLU A 155 -7.89 -28.31 -2.43
CA GLU A 155 -7.06 -29.27 -1.69
C GLU A 155 -6.13 -28.62 -0.67
N SER A 156 -5.78 -27.35 -0.85
CA SER A 156 -4.80 -26.64 -0.02
C SER A 156 -5.44 -25.84 1.10
N ALA A 157 -6.67 -25.34 0.90
CA ALA A 157 -7.40 -24.55 1.89
C ALA A 157 -7.62 -25.32 3.21
N PRO A 158 -8.16 -26.56 3.23
CA PRO A 158 -8.37 -27.31 4.46
C PRO A 158 -7.06 -27.67 5.20
N LYS A 159 -5.91 -27.60 4.53
CA LYS A 159 -4.59 -27.91 5.11
C LYS A 159 -3.95 -26.70 5.79
N GLN A 160 -4.53 -25.51 5.68
CA GLN A 160 -4.00 -24.32 6.33
C GLN A 160 -4.21 -24.41 7.84
N GLU A 161 -3.24 -23.92 8.61
CA GLU A 161 -3.28 -23.99 10.08
C GLU A 161 -4.54 -23.37 10.69
N TYR A 162 -5.03 -22.28 10.09
CA TYR A 162 -6.23 -21.59 10.57
C TYR A 162 -7.52 -22.39 10.38
N PHE A 163 -7.58 -23.32 9.42
CA PHE A 163 -8.75 -24.20 9.22
C PHE A 163 -8.87 -25.26 10.33
N ALA A 164 -7.75 -25.66 10.94
CA ALA A 164 -7.76 -26.64 12.03
C ALA A 164 -8.16 -26.05 13.39
N LYS A 165 -8.29 -24.71 13.49
CA LYS A 165 -8.63 -24.03 14.75
C LYS A 165 -10.11 -24.17 15.04
N SER A 166 -10.45 -24.83 16.15
CA SER A 166 -11.82 -24.85 16.65
C SER A 166 -12.23 -23.43 17.09
N VAL A 167 -13.36 -22.96 16.56
CA VAL A 167 -13.93 -21.66 16.94
C VAL A 167 -15.08 -21.90 17.92
N PRO A 168 -15.10 -21.25 19.10
CA PRO A 168 -16.22 -21.38 20.02
C PRO A 168 -17.55 -20.99 19.38
N ALA A 169 -18.58 -21.83 19.53
CA ALA A 169 -19.90 -21.56 18.94
C ALA A 169 -20.50 -20.21 19.41
N LYS A 170 -20.17 -19.76 20.62
CA LYS A 170 -20.57 -18.44 21.13
C LYS A 170 -19.98 -17.27 20.34
N TRP A 171 -18.81 -17.43 19.73
CA TRP A 171 -18.21 -16.39 18.87
C TRP A 171 -18.93 -16.29 17.53
N MET A 172 -19.44 -17.41 17.00
CA MET A 172 -20.30 -17.39 15.81
C MET A 172 -21.63 -16.72 16.11
N LYS A 173 -22.27 -17.03 17.25
CA LYS A 173 -23.49 -16.32 17.69
C LYS A 173 -23.24 -14.82 17.89
N PHE A 174 -22.07 -14.45 18.42
CA PHE A 174 -21.65 -13.06 18.54
C PHE A 174 -21.55 -12.37 17.18
N LEU A 175 -20.92 -13.02 16.19
CA LEU A 175 -20.89 -12.54 14.80
C LEU A 175 -22.31 -12.37 14.24
N ASP A 176 -23.15 -13.41 14.34
CA ASP A 176 -24.53 -13.40 13.83
C ASP A 176 -25.29 -12.19 14.40
N LEU A 177 -25.20 -11.96 15.71
CA LEU A 177 -25.86 -10.83 16.37
C LEU A 177 -25.31 -9.46 15.91
N MET A 178 -24.02 -9.34 15.62
CA MET A 178 -23.44 -8.10 15.07
C MET A 178 -23.95 -7.79 13.65
N ILE A 179 -24.20 -8.83 12.83
CA ILE A 179 -24.59 -8.65 11.42
C ILE A 179 -26.11 -8.68 11.19
N THR A 180 -26.90 -9.15 12.17
CA THR A 180 -28.36 -9.37 12.05
C THR A 180 -29.11 -8.11 11.61
N ASP A 181 -28.71 -6.94 12.11
CA ASP A 181 -29.38 -5.67 11.82
C ASP A 181 -29.08 -5.15 10.39
N GLY A 182 -28.20 -5.82 9.63
CA GLY A 182 -27.86 -5.46 8.25
C GLY A 182 -27.05 -4.16 8.09
N HIS A 183 -26.67 -3.52 9.20
CA HIS A 183 -25.78 -2.37 9.16
C HIS A 183 -24.40 -2.77 8.65
N ASN A 184 -23.78 -1.93 7.81
CA ASN A 184 -22.43 -2.18 7.26
C ASN A 184 -21.31 -1.91 8.27
N TRP A 185 -21.60 -1.18 9.34
CA TRP A 185 -20.73 -0.97 10.48
C TRP A 185 -21.56 -0.70 11.74
N ILE A 186 -20.97 -0.97 12.91
CA ILE A 186 -21.60 -0.75 14.22
C ILE A 186 -20.64 -0.07 15.21
N GLU A 187 -21.21 0.73 16.10
CA GLU A 187 -20.46 1.42 17.16
C GLU A 187 -19.98 0.47 18.25
N ALA A 188 -18.92 0.89 18.97
CA ALA A 188 -18.36 0.12 20.09
C ALA A 188 -19.39 -0.20 21.20
N SER A 189 -20.38 0.68 21.40
CA SER A 189 -21.49 0.47 22.35
C SER A 189 -22.34 -0.76 21.97
N LYS A 190 -22.72 -0.88 20.70
CA LYS A 190 -23.46 -2.02 20.16
C LYS A 190 -22.62 -3.29 20.19
N VAL A 191 -21.33 -3.23 19.85
CA VAL A 191 -20.40 -4.37 19.96
C VAL A 191 -20.39 -4.92 21.39
N LYS A 192 -20.28 -4.03 22.40
CA LYS A 192 -20.34 -4.41 23.82
C LYS A 192 -21.68 -5.03 24.22
N ALA A 193 -22.79 -4.48 23.73
CA ALA A 193 -24.12 -5.04 23.99
C ALA A 193 -24.25 -6.46 23.42
N CYS A 194 -23.80 -6.68 22.18
CA CYS A 194 -23.80 -8.00 21.56
C CYS A 194 -22.93 -9.01 22.35
N ALA A 195 -21.75 -8.59 22.81
CA ALA A 195 -20.85 -9.44 23.60
C ALA A 195 -21.46 -9.81 24.96
N ALA A 196 -22.09 -8.85 25.64
CA ALA A 196 -22.78 -9.07 26.91
C ALA A 196 -23.94 -10.07 26.76
N GLU A 197 -24.54 -10.16 25.57
CA GLU A 197 -25.62 -11.09 25.29
C GLU A 197 -25.11 -12.52 25.02
N THR A 198 -24.10 -12.67 24.17
CA THR A 198 -23.70 -13.96 23.58
C THR A 198 -22.50 -14.62 24.25
N LEU A 199 -21.65 -13.84 24.93
CA LEU A 199 -20.45 -14.33 25.62
C LEU A 199 -20.65 -14.49 27.13
N LYS A 200 -21.91 -14.62 27.57
CA LYS A 200 -22.27 -14.87 28.98
C LYS A 200 -21.58 -16.13 29.51
N GLY A 201 -21.11 -16.07 30.76
CA GLY A 201 -20.35 -17.15 31.39
C GLY A 201 -18.86 -17.16 31.08
N SER A 202 -18.34 -16.12 30.42
CA SER A 202 -16.90 -15.84 30.36
C SER A 202 -16.39 -15.33 31.71
N ASP A 203 -15.20 -15.77 32.12
CA ASP A 203 -14.49 -15.21 33.28
C ASP A 203 -14.09 -13.74 33.05
N ASP A 204 -13.86 -13.36 31.79
CA ASP A 204 -13.50 -12.01 31.36
C ASP A 204 -14.09 -11.73 29.97
N ILE A 205 -15.31 -11.17 29.97
CA ILE A 205 -16.07 -10.86 28.74
C ILE A 205 -15.29 -9.87 27.87
N GLU A 206 -14.61 -8.88 28.44
CA GLU A 206 -13.89 -7.87 27.65
C GLU A 206 -12.72 -8.50 26.89
N LYS A 207 -11.90 -9.31 27.60
CA LYS A 207 -10.79 -10.04 26.98
C LYS A 207 -11.28 -11.02 25.92
N GLU A 208 -12.34 -11.77 26.21
CA GLU A 208 -12.89 -12.72 25.25
C GLU A 208 -13.48 -12.01 24.02
N THR A 209 -14.12 -10.85 24.20
CA THR A 209 -14.62 -10.03 23.09
C THR A 209 -13.49 -9.62 22.16
N VAL A 210 -12.36 -9.16 22.71
CA VAL A 210 -11.18 -8.78 21.90
C VAL A 210 -10.63 -10.00 21.15
N GLN A 211 -10.52 -11.16 21.80
CA GLN A 211 -10.05 -12.39 21.15
C GLN A 211 -10.97 -12.84 20.00
N ALA A 212 -12.30 -12.75 20.20
CA ALA A 212 -13.27 -13.07 19.18
C ALA A 212 -13.17 -12.09 17.99
N LEU A 213 -13.11 -10.78 18.26
CA LEU A 213 -12.97 -9.75 17.22
C LEU A 213 -11.67 -9.88 16.45
N ASP A 214 -10.55 -10.16 17.13
CA ASP A 214 -9.25 -10.35 16.48
C ASP A 214 -9.27 -11.56 15.55
N LEU A 215 -9.83 -12.70 15.99
CA LEU A 215 -9.96 -13.88 15.13
C LEU A 215 -10.88 -13.60 13.93
N LEU A 216 -12.06 -13.00 14.16
CA LEU A 216 -13.01 -12.70 13.09
C LEU A 216 -12.44 -11.68 12.09
N HIS A 217 -11.62 -10.75 12.57
CA HIS A 217 -10.87 -9.82 11.72
C HIS A 217 -9.78 -10.53 10.91
N GLU A 218 -8.99 -11.40 11.55
CA GLU A 218 -7.97 -12.20 10.87
C GLU A 218 -8.54 -13.11 9.77
N LEU A 219 -9.75 -13.64 9.99
CA LEU A 219 -10.49 -14.45 9.01
C LEU A 219 -11.18 -13.61 7.93
N GLY A 220 -11.23 -12.28 8.08
CA GLY A 220 -11.83 -11.38 7.10
C GLY A 220 -13.36 -11.32 7.12
N TYR A 221 -14.02 -11.87 8.14
CA TYR A 221 -15.48 -11.73 8.29
C TYR A 221 -15.89 -10.29 8.59
N ILE A 222 -15.07 -9.60 9.38
CA ILE A 222 -15.30 -8.22 9.84
C ILE A 222 -14.00 -7.42 9.84
N ILE A 223 -14.09 -6.09 9.98
CA ILE A 223 -12.93 -5.24 10.25
C ILE A 223 -13.08 -4.59 11.62
N HIS A 224 -12.27 -5.04 12.58
CA HIS A 224 -12.22 -4.45 13.91
C HIS A 224 -11.31 -3.20 13.88
N ILE A 225 -11.89 -2.04 14.18
CA ILE A 225 -11.17 -0.77 14.12
C ILE A 225 -10.50 -0.50 15.48
N THR A 226 -9.19 -0.72 15.56
CA THR A 226 -8.40 -0.54 16.78
C THR A 226 -7.58 0.75 16.79
N ASN A 227 -7.14 1.20 15.61
CA ASN A 227 -6.11 2.25 15.47
C ASN A 227 -6.67 3.64 15.11
N LEU A 228 -7.97 3.76 14.90
CA LEU A 228 -8.61 5.04 14.55
C LEU A 228 -9.25 5.67 15.78
N LYS A 229 -8.79 6.86 16.17
CA LYS A 229 -9.22 7.51 17.42
C LYS A 229 -10.74 7.73 17.48
N SER A 230 -11.37 8.07 16.36
CA SER A 230 -12.82 8.35 16.31
C SER A 230 -13.69 7.10 16.23
N TYR A 231 -13.12 5.96 15.84
CA TYR A 231 -13.84 4.72 15.61
C TYR A 231 -13.27 3.55 16.41
N LYS A 232 -12.52 3.85 17.49
CA LYS A 232 -11.86 2.84 18.30
C LYS A 232 -12.91 1.90 18.90
N GLY A 233 -12.76 0.60 18.65
CA GLY A 233 -13.69 -0.44 19.07
C GLY A 233 -14.96 -0.56 18.22
N CYS A 234 -15.10 0.24 17.16
CA CYS A 234 -16.15 0.03 16.17
C CYS A 234 -15.80 -1.15 15.26
N VAL A 235 -16.82 -1.75 14.66
CA VAL A 235 -16.68 -2.90 13.78
C VAL A 235 -17.34 -2.60 12.44
N ILE A 236 -16.60 -2.79 11.35
CA ILE A 236 -17.19 -2.86 10.01
C ILE A 236 -17.62 -4.31 9.80
N THR A 237 -18.92 -4.53 9.77
CA THR A 237 -19.58 -5.83 9.65
C THR A 237 -19.66 -6.32 8.20
N ASN A 238 -19.54 -5.39 7.24
CA ASN A 238 -19.47 -5.71 5.81
C ASN A 238 -18.16 -5.14 5.22
N PRO A 239 -17.08 -5.93 5.14
CA PRO A 239 -15.81 -5.49 4.56
C PRO A 239 -15.92 -5.05 3.09
N HIS A 240 -16.80 -5.67 2.29
CA HIS A 240 -16.99 -5.32 0.88
C HIS A 240 -17.56 -3.91 0.72
N TRP A 241 -18.49 -3.51 1.60
CA TRP A 241 -19.03 -2.16 1.60
C TRP A 241 -17.94 -1.09 1.72
N LEU A 242 -16.93 -1.31 2.58
CA LEU A 242 -15.79 -0.41 2.68
C LEU A 242 -14.98 -0.40 1.39
N VAL A 243 -14.70 -1.57 0.82
CA VAL A 243 -13.95 -1.69 -0.44
C VAL A 243 -14.65 -0.90 -1.54
N ASP A 244 -15.93 -1.14 -1.77
CA ASP A 244 -16.74 -0.47 -2.80
C ASP A 244 -16.77 1.05 -2.64
N ALA A 245 -16.92 1.53 -1.39
CA ALA A 245 -16.91 2.97 -1.14
C ALA A 245 -15.54 3.61 -1.39
N THR A 246 -14.46 2.90 -1.04
CA THR A 246 -13.10 3.41 -1.28
C THR A 246 -12.68 3.35 -2.74
N THR A 247 -13.09 2.33 -3.50
CA THR A 247 -12.75 2.18 -4.92
C THR A 247 -13.36 3.28 -5.77
N LYS A 248 -14.59 3.71 -5.49
CA LYS A 248 -15.26 4.84 -6.15
C LYS A 248 -14.45 6.14 -6.16
N ILE A 249 -13.56 6.33 -5.17
CA ILE A 249 -12.72 7.52 -5.04
C ILE A 249 -11.30 7.25 -5.50
N MET A 250 -10.74 6.12 -5.09
CA MET A 250 -9.32 5.83 -5.32
C MET A 250 -9.07 5.39 -6.76
N TYR A 251 -10.09 4.84 -7.43
CA TYR A 251 -9.99 4.35 -8.79
C TYR A 251 -10.72 5.29 -9.75
N ASN A 252 -9.91 5.91 -10.60
CA ASN A 252 -10.32 6.93 -11.55
C ASN A 252 -11.40 6.42 -12.54
N GLU A 253 -11.58 5.10 -12.71
CA GLU A 253 -12.60 4.59 -13.63
C GLU A 253 -14.02 4.99 -13.25
N ASP A 254 -14.41 5.03 -11.97
CA ASP A 254 -15.79 5.40 -11.65
C ASP A 254 -16.01 6.90 -11.84
N VAL A 255 -14.98 7.72 -11.58
CA VAL A 255 -14.99 9.16 -11.89
C VAL A 255 -14.95 9.40 -13.42
N LYS A 256 -14.33 8.50 -14.20
CA LYS A 256 -14.31 8.54 -15.68
C LYS A 256 -15.57 7.99 -16.33
N LYS A 257 -16.19 6.98 -15.72
CA LYS A 257 -17.48 6.38 -16.12
C LYS A 257 -18.64 7.25 -15.69
N PHE A 258 -18.39 8.22 -14.81
CA PHE A 258 -19.34 9.27 -14.52
C PHE A 258 -19.55 10.08 -15.79
N ASP A 259 -20.61 9.71 -16.50
CA ASP A 259 -21.03 10.32 -17.76
C ASP A 259 -21.11 11.85 -17.59
N ASP A 260 -20.50 12.57 -18.53
CA ASP A 260 -20.48 14.04 -18.54
C ASP A 260 -21.91 14.60 -18.43
N ASP A 261 -22.91 13.88 -18.95
CA ASP A 261 -24.33 14.23 -18.84
C ASP A 261 -24.89 14.12 -17.42
N GLN A 262 -24.49 13.11 -16.64
CA GLN A 262 -24.92 12.98 -15.24
C GLN A 262 -24.25 14.03 -14.37
N ALA A 263 -22.96 14.29 -14.60
CA ALA A 263 -22.21 15.35 -13.95
C ALA A 263 -22.84 16.72 -14.21
N ALA A 264 -23.21 16.98 -15.47
CA ALA A 264 -23.85 18.22 -15.88
C ALA A 264 -25.23 18.40 -15.23
N LYS A 265 -26.07 17.35 -15.23
CA LYS A 265 -27.39 17.37 -14.58
C LYS A 265 -27.30 17.63 -13.07
N ALA A 266 -26.28 17.10 -12.41
CA ALA A 266 -26.04 17.32 -10.99
C ALA A 266 -25.32 18.66 -10.68
N GLY A 267 -24.87 19.40 -11.70
CA GLY A 267 -24.08 20.62 -11.52
C GLY A 267 -22.67 20.38 -10.98
N LEU A 268 -22.11 19.18 -11.19
CA LEU A 268 -20.82 18.72 -10.63
C LEU A 268 -19.70 18.60 -11.68
N SER A 269 -19.91 19.06 -12.91
CA SER A 269 -18.93 18.91 -14.01
C SER A 269 -17.54 19.47 -13.66
N GLU A 270 -17.47 20.60 -12.97
CA GLU A 270 -16.19 21.19 -12.57
C GLU A 270 -15.55 20.42 -11.40
N ASP A 271 -16.34 19.87 -10.49
CA ASP A 271 -15.86 19.00 -9.40
C ASP A 271 -15.22 17.72 -9.97
N VAL A 272 -15.88 17.09 -10.94
CA VAL A 272 -15.39 15.89 -11.64
C VAL A 272 -14.08 16.19 -12.35
N LYS A 273 -14.05 17.28 -13.12
CA LYS A 273 -12.84 17.73 -13.83
C LYS A 273 -11.69 18.02 -12.87
N ASN A 274 -11.95 18.63 -11.71
CA ASN A 274 -10.93 18.86 -10.68
C ASN A 274 -10.45 17.54 -10.06
N GLY A 275 -11.34 16.57 -9.82
CA GLY A 275 -10.97 15.23 -9.36
C GLY A 275 -10.05 14.53 -10.36
N LEU A 276 -10.40 14.53 -11.64
CA LEU A 276 -9.65 13.88 -12.71
C LEU A 276 -8.30 14.53 -13.00
N LYS A 277 -8.22 15.86 -12.98
CA LYS A 277 -7.02 16.60 -13.40
C LYS A 277 -6.10 16.99 -12.26
N LYS A 278 -6.62 17.14 -11.04
CA LYS A 278 -5.88 17.68 -9.89
C LYS A 278 -5.93 16.75 -8.67
N GLY A 279 -6.73 15.68 -8.69
CA GLY A 279 -6.97 14.84 -7.52
C GLY A 279 -7.75 15.55 -6.41
N LEU A 280 -8.42 16.68 -6.71
CA LEU A 280 -9.19 17.45 -5.74
C LEU A 280 -10.68 17.14 -5.89
N ILE A 281 -11.28 16.57 -4.86
CA ILE A 281 -12.68 16.14 -4.83
C ILE A 281 -13.44 16.98 -3.82
N SER A 282 -14.57 17.56 -4.22
CA SER A 282 -15.43 18.31 -3.31
C SER A 282 -16.31 17.39 -2.48
N ARG A 283 -16.79 17.91 -1.34
CA ARG A 283 -17.76 17.18 -0.51
C ARG A 283 -19.03 16.79 -1.30
N ASN A 284 -19.53 17.68 -2.16
CA ASN A 284 -20.74 17.41 -2.93
C ASN A 284 -20.55 16.24 -3.90
N LEU A 285 -19.38 16.15 -4.55
CA LEU A 285 -19.05 15.03 -5.40
C LEU A 285 -18.93 13.73 -4.60
N LEU A 286 -18.39 13.77 -3.38
CA LEU A 286 -18.34 12.59 -2.49
C LEU A 286 -19.75 12.13 -2.07
N GLU A 287 -20.61 13.07 -1.66
CA GLU A 287 -22.02 12.79 -1.32
C GLU A 287 -22.75 12.18 -2.52
N PHE A 288 -22.50 12.67 -3.72
CA PHE A 288 -23.05 12.11 -4.94
C PHE A 288 -22.53 10.69 -5.22
N LEU A 289 -21.20 10.46 -5.20
CA LEU A 289 -20.58 9.16 -5.52
C LEU A 289 -20.99 8.07 -4.53
N TRP A 290 -21.11 8.42 -3.25
CA TRP A 290 -21.50 7.49 -2.19
C TRP A 290 -23.02 7.35 -2.04
N GLY A 291 -23.82 8.29 -2.52
CA GLY A 291 -25.28 8.24 -2.46
C GLY A 291 -25.78 8.18 -1.02
N GLU A 292 -26.62 7.20 -0.71
CA GLU A 292 -27.25 7.03 0.61
C GLU A 292 -26.30 6.47 1.69
N GLN A 293 -25.03 6.23 1.37
CA GLN A 293 -24.08 5.70 2.34
C GLN A 293 -23.65 6.77 3.37
N ASP A 294 -23.09 6.32 4.50
CA ASP A 294 -22.60 7.21 5.55
C ASP A 294 -21.32 7.95 5.13
N VAL A 295 -21.51 9.08 4.45
CA VAL A 295 -20.45 10.00 4.03
C VAL A 295 -19.60 10.47 5.21
N GLY A 296 -20.23 10.69 6.37
CA GLY A 296 -19.55 11.14 7.59
C GLY A 296 -18.59 10.09 8.12
N PHE A 297 -19.01 8.83 8.10
CA PHE A 297 -18.16 7.68 8.40
C PHE A 297 -16.94 7.65 7.48
N PHE A 298 -17.15 7.59 6.17
CA PHE A 298 -16.08 7.42 5.20
C PHE A 298 -15.09 8.58 5.18
N LEU A 299 -15.57 9.83 5.24
CA LEU A 299 -14.69 11.00 5.29
C LEU A 299 -13.70 10.88 6.44
N LYS A 300 -14.20 10.67 7.67
CA LYS A 300 -13.34 10.52 8.85
C LYS A 300 -12.46 9.28 8.75
N PHE A 301 -12.99 8.16 8.24
CA PHE A 301 -12.22 6.93 8.07
C PHE A 301 -11.05 7.11 7.10
N LEU A 302 -11.30 7.67 5.91
CA LEU A 302 -10.29 7.92 4.89
C LEU A 302 -9.26 8.97 5.33
N GLU A 303 -9.70 10.02 6.03
CA GLU A 303 -8.82 11.05 6.58
C GLU A 303 -7.89 10.50 7.67
N GLN A 304 -8.41 9.70 8.62
CA GLN A 304 -7.59 9.10 9.68
C GLN A 304 -6.66 7.99 9.15
N ASN A 305 -7.01 7.35 8.03
CA ASN A 305 -6.14 6.41 7.32
C ASN A 305 -5.18 7.09 6.31
N LEU A 306 -5.21 8.43 6.23
CA LEU A 306 -4.39 9.26 5.34
C LEU A 306 -4.53 8.89 3.85
N LEU A 307 -5.68 8.33 3.47
CA LEU A 307 -6.01 8.03 2.07
C LEU A 307 -6.49 9.27 1.32
N MET A 308 -7.02 10.24 2.06
CA MET A 308 -7.31 11.59 1.61
C MET A 308 -7.09 12.57 2.77
N CYS A 309 -7.08 13.87 2.49
CA CYS A 309 -7.19 14.88 3.54
C CYS A 309 -7.87 16.14 3.03
N ARG A 310 -8.45 16.92 3.93
CA ARG A 310 -8.93 18.27 3.61
C ARG A 310 -7.83 19.11 2.97
N TRP A 311 -8.13 19.70 1.82
CA TRP A 311 -7.18 20.51 1.06
C TRP A 311 -6.85 21.82 1.75
N GLY A 312 -7.85 22.57 2.23
CA GLY A 312 -7.64 23.70 3.15
C GLY A 312 -6.99 24.95 2.55
N PHE A 313 -6.54 24.91 1.29
CA PHE A 313 -5.98 26.07 0.56
C PHE A 313 -6.97 26.69 -0.44
N ASP A 314 -8.25 26.31 -0.36
CA ASP A 314 -9.31 26.89 -1.17
C ASP A 314 -9.59 28.35 -0.78
N LYS A 315 -9.92 29.19 -1.76
CA LYS A 315 -10.38 30.55 -1.51
C LYS A 315 -11.69 30.57 -0.72
N ASP A 316 -12.59 29.63 -1.02
CA ASP A 316 -13.85 29.46 -0.32
C ASP A 316 -13.74 28.41 0.78
N LYS A 317 -13.57 28.87 2.04
CA LYS A 317 -13.47 27.97 3.20
C LYS A 317 -14.77 27.24 3.54
N LYS A 318 -15.93 27.64 2.95
CA LYS A 318 -17.25 27.04 3.22
C LYS A 318 -17.50 25.75 2.42
N LYS A 319 -16.81 25.57 1.30
CA LYS A 319 -16.91 24.37 0.44
C LYS A 319 -15.58 23.60 0.49
N PRO A 320 -15.39 22.69 1.47
CA PRO A 320 -14.12 22.00 1.61
C PRO A 320 -13.89 21.06 0.42
N ASN A 321 -12.74 21.23 -0.23
CA ASN A 321 -12.18 20.19 -1.09
C ASN A 321 -11.28 19.26 -0.29
N TYR A 322 -11.13 18.05 -0.82
CA TYR A 322 -10.26 17.01 -0.30
C TYR A 322 -9.27 16.60 -1.39
N ILE A 323 -8.00 16.49 -1.04
CA ILE A 323 -6.98 15.94 -1.92
C ILE A 323 -6.92 14.43 -1.75
N VAL A 324 -6.92 13.71 -2.87
CA VAL A 324 -6.73 12.27 -2.95
C VAL A 324 -5.41 12.03 -3.70
N PRO A 325 -4.28 11.83 -2.99
CA PRO A 325 -2.97 11.80 -3.64
C PRO A 325 -2.78 10.66 -4.65
N SER A 326 -3.57 9.59 -4.60
CA SER A 326 -3.50 8.54 -5.63
C SER A 326 -4.09 8.95 -6.99
N LEU A 327 -4.89 10.03 -7.03
CA LEU A 327 -5.48 10.56 -8.26
C LEU A 327 -4.67 11.69 -8.89
N VAL A 328 -3.65 12.22 -8.21
CA VAL A 328 -2.88 13.34 -8.75
C VAL A 328 -2.11 12.93 -10.01
N PRO A 329 -2.02 13.81 -11.02
CA PRO A 329 -1.37 13.46 -12.28
C PRO A 329 0.13 13.25 -12.09
N ARG A 330 0.75 12.53 -13.04
CA ARG A 330 2.21 12.51 -13.15
C ARG A 330 2.70 13.90 -13.54
N MET A 331 3.85 14.30 -12.98
CA MET A 331 4.48 15.57 -13.31
C MET A 331 4.87 15.59 -14.78
N ASN A 332 4.51 16.64 -15.52
CA ASN A 332 5.01 16.84 -16.86
C ASN A 332 6.38 17.52 -16.79
N SER A 333 7.46 16.76 -16.98
CA SER A 333 8.83 17.29 -16.86
C SER A 333 9.16 18.43 -17.82
N ARG A 334 8.40 18.60 -18.92
CA ARG A 334 8.60 19.68 -19.90
C ARG A 334 7.92 21.00 -19.51
N VAL A 335 6.95 20.98 -18.59
CA VAL A 335 6.08 22.12 -18.26
C VAL A 335 6.12 22.45 -16.76
N ASP A 336 6.19 21.43 -15.92
CA ASP A 336 6.10 21.51 -14.46
C ASP A 336 7.41 21.16 -13.76
N GLY A 337 8.49 20.94 -14.54
CA GLY A 337 9.80 20.56 -14.05
C GLY A 337 10.36 21.59 -13.07
N PRO A 338 10.73 21.21 -11.85
CA PRO A 338 11.42 22.12 -10.97
C PRO A 338 12.88 22.25 -11.44
N ASP A 339 13.22 23.39 -12.02
CA ASP A 339 14.59 23.83 -12.32
C ASP A 339 15.52 23.87 -11.07
N SER A 340 15.00 23.54 -9.88
CA SER A 340 15.58 23.85 -8.57
C SER A 340 15.90 22.67 -7.66
N ILE A 341 15.63 21.40 -8.03
CA ILE A 341 15.95 20.25 -7.14
C ILE A 341 17.46 20.07 -6.95
N ASP A 342 18.28 20.51 -7.91
CA ASP A 342 19.74 20.48 -7.78
C ASP A 342 20.34 21.67 -7.02
N LYS A 343 19.51 22.63 -6.59
CA LYS A 343 19.96 23.79 -5.80
C LYS A 343 19.70 23.64 -4.30
N SER A 344 19.27 22.47 -3.83
CA SER A 344 18.87 22.25 -2.44
C SER A 344 20.07 22.41 -1.48
N GLU A 345 19.86 23.11 -0.37
CA GLU A 345 20.86 23.26 0.70
C GLU A 345 21.13 21.91 1.40
N LEU A 346 20.10 21.07 1.57
CA LEU A 346 20.21 19.77 2.25
C LEU A 346 19.34 18.71 1.55
N LYS A 347 19.91 17.51 1.31
CA LYS A 347 19.18 16.33 0.83
C LYS A 347 19.15 15.24 1.91
N ALA A 348 17.95 14.79 2.27
CA ALA A 348 17.72 13.70 3.21
C ALA A 348 17.05 12.52 2.50
N TYR A 349 17.54 11.31 2.78
CA TYR A 349 17.12 10.06 2.18
C TYR A 349 16.45 9.21 3.25
N PHE A 350 15.17 8.89 3.03
CA PHE A 350 14.38 8.03 3.90
C PHE A 350 14.26 6.65 3.26
N THR A 351 14.79 5.63 3.91
CA THR A 351 14.82 4.24 3.42
C THR A 351 13.96 3.35 4.30
N PHE A 352 13.29 2.36 3.71
CA PHE A 352 12.22 1.58 4.34
C PHE A 352 12.59 0.10 4.44
N GLY A 353 13.77 -0.18 4.98
CA GLY A 353 14.40 -1.50 4.88
C GLY A 353 14.43 -1.97 3.43
N ASN A 354 13.90 -3.17 3.17
CA ASN A 354 13.90 -3.81 1.86
C ASN A 354 12.67 -3.52 0.97
N TYR A 355 11.69 -2.75 1.47
CA TYR A 355 10.40 -2.58 0.82
C TYR A 355 9.70 -1.26 1.22
N LEU A 356 9.52 -0.35 0.25
CA LEU A 356 8.61 0.79 0.39
C LEU A 356 7.19 0.35 0.01
N THR A 357 6.31 0.22 1.01
CA THR A 357 4.90 -0.11 0.77
C THR A 357 4.21 0.94 -0.10
N LEU A 358 3.38 0.50 -1.06
CA LEU A 358 2.57 1.39 -1.87
C LEU A 358 1.63 2.25 -1.00
N GLY A 359 1.51 3.52 -1.38
CA GLY A 359 0.71 4.48 -0.64
C GLY A 359 1.45 5.19 0.49
N VAL A 360 2.69 4.81 0.85
CA VAL A 360 3.44 5.50 1.93
C VAL A 360 3.75 6.94 1.56
N PHE A 361 4.17 7.18 0.31
CA PHE A 361 4.42 8.54 -0.18
C PHE A 361 3.14 9.38 -0.17
N GLU A 362 2.04 8.81 -0.65
CA GLU A 362 0.72 9.43 -0.71
C GLU A 362 0.20 9.80 0.69
N ARG A 363 0.35 8.89 1.67
CA ARG A 363 -0.02 9.16 3.07
C ARG A 363 0.86 10.22 3.72
N LEU A 364 2.15 10.22 3.41
CA LEU A 364 3.07 11.25 3.87
C LEU A 364 2.66 12.62 3.34
N VAL A 365 2.28 12.73 2.06
CA VAL A 365 1.75 13.97 1.48
C VAL A 365 0.52 14.45 2.26
N CYS A 366 -0.47 13.58 2.53
CA CYS A 366 -1.63 13.92 3.36
C CYS A 366 -1.22 14.45 4.74
N GLN A 367 -0.29 13.75 5.40
CA GLN A 367 0.15 14.10 6.74
C GLN A 367 0.91 15.44 6.79
N VAL A 368 1.73 15.72 5.76
CA VAL A 368 2.41 17.01 5.61
C VAL A 368 1.37 18.12 5.48
N ILE A 369 0.37 17.97 4.60
CA ILE A 369 -0.70 18.96 4.40
C ILE A 369 -1.46 19.22 5.70
N GLN A 370 -1.93 18.17 6.38
CA GLN A 370 -2.65 18.30 7.65
C GLN A 370 -1.79 19.01 8.71
N SER A 371 -0.50 18.68 8.78
CA SER A 371 0.43 19.32 9.72
C SER A 371 0.73 20.78 9.37
N THR A 372 0.81 21.11 8.07
CA THR A 372 0.96 22.48 7.58
C THR A 372 -0.27 23.29 7.96
N LEU A 373 -1.47 22.85 7.61
CA LEU A 373 -2.70 23.58 7.91
C LEU A 373 -2.94 23.77 9.42
N SER A 374 -2.54 22.78 10.24
CA SER A 374 -2.65 22.87 11.70
C SER A 374 -1.62 23.81 12.33
N GLY A 375 -0.42 23.93 11.78
CA GLY A 375 0.67 24.72 12.38
C GLY A 375 0.91 26.08 11.71
N PHE A 376 0.52 26.20 10.44
CA PHE A 376 0.78 27.33 9.55
C PHE A 376 -0.43 27.56 8.62
N PRO A 377 -1.58 28.06 9.14
CA PRO A 377 -2.81 28.19 8.36
C PRO A 377 -2.68 29.11 7.13
N GLU A 378 -1.75 30.06 7.16
CA GLU A 378 -1.47 31.03 6.09
C GLU A 378 -0.36 30.55 5.13
N SER A 379 0.04 29.28 5.21
CA SER A 379 1.07 28.74 4.33
C SER A 379 0.58 28.65 2.88
N LYS A 380 1.52 28.78 1.93
CA LYS A 380 1.23 28.62 0.50
C LYS A 380 0.79 27.20 0.18
N ALA A 381 -0.11 27.07 -0.80
CA ALA A 381 -0.57 25.77 -1.28
C ALA A 381 0.60 24.95 -1.85
N PRO A 382 0.70 23.65 -1.51
CA PRO A 382 1.72 22.78 -2.08
C PRO A 382 1.41 22.43 -3.54
N LYS A 383 2.43 22.01 -4.29
CA LYS A 383 2.27 21.40 -5.62
C LYS A 383 2.41 19.88 -5.48
N ILE A 384 1.46 19.11 -5.98
CA ILE A 384 1.41 17.66 -5.76
C ILE A 384 1.25 16.94 -7.08
N TYR A 385 2.11 15.94 -7.29
CA TYR A 385 2.14 15.07 -8.46
C TYR A 385 2.42 13.62 -8.03
N ALA A 386 2.13 12.67 -8.90
CA ALA A 386 2.42 11.27 -8.62
C ALA A 386 3.93 11.08 -8.39
N GLY A 387 4.31 10.67 -7.17
CA GLY A 387 5.70 10.47 -6.75
C GLY A 387 6.52 11.74 -6.50
N TYR A 388 5.92 12.93 -6.56
CA TYR A 388 6.60 14.20 -6.28
C TYR A 388 5.69 15.22 -5.62
N SER A 389 6.20 15.98 -4.65
CA SER A 389 5.44 17.08 -4.04
C SER A 389 6.34 18.19 -3.54
N HIS A 390 5.93 19.43 -3.72
CA HIS A 390 6.59 20.64 -3.25
C HIS A 390 5.74 21.26 -2.15
N HIS A 391 6.34 21.51 -0.99
CA HIS A 391 5.66 21.95 0.21
C HIS A 391 6.28 23.20 0.82
N TYR A 392 5.43 23.91 1.55
CA TYR A 392 5.78 25.05 2.38
C TYR A 392 5.35 24.77 3.81
N LEU A 393 6.20 25.05 4.79
CA LEU A 393 5.87 25.02 6.21
C LEU A 393 5.92 26.45 6.74
N GLY A 394 4.82 27.18 6.51
CA GLY A 394 4.80 28.63 6.67
C GLY A 394 5.91 29.28 5.85
N ASP A 395 6.65 30.17 6.49
CA ASP A 395 7.84 30.83 5.95
C ASP A 395 9.15 30.16 6.39
N ASP A 396 9.08 29.11 7.23
CA ASP A 396 10.25 28.51 7.85
C ASP A 396 11.04 27.64 6.87
N PHE A 397 10.33 26.87 6.05
CA PHE A 397 10.91 25.87 5.14
C PHE A 397 10.13 25.78 3.83
N GLU A 398 10.89 25.72 2.73
CA GLU A 398 10.45 25.28 1.42
C GLU A 398 11.18 23.98 1.08
N PHE A 399 10.46 22.91 0.77
CA PHE A 399 11.07 21.62 0.49
C PHE A 399 10.29 20.80 -0.52
N ALA A 400 10.98 19.88 -1.17
CA ALA A 400 10.40 18.92 -2.10
C ALA A 400 10.60 17.49 -1.61
N LEU A 401 9.57 16.66 -1.80
CA LEU A 401 9.63 15.22 -1.60
C LEU A 401 9.55 14.53 -2.95
N ARG A 402 10.37 13.51 -3.15
CA ARG A 402 10.34 12.66 -4.34
C ARG A 402 10.42 11.20 -3.94
N ARG A 403 9.55 10.38 -4.52
CA ARG A 403 9.62 8.93 -4.42
C ARG A 403 10.56 8.40 -5.50
N GLU A 404 11.56 7.63 -5.08
CA GLU A 404 12.52 6.96 -5.96
C GLU A 404 12.55 5.48 -5.57
N ASN A 405 11.99 4.59 -6.39
CA ASN A 405 11.90 3.14 -6.14
C ASN A 405 11.52 2.77 -4.68
N ASN A 406 12.53 2.50 -3.83
CA ASN A 406 12.40 2.05 -2.44
C ASN A 406 12.71 3.12 -1.37
N PHE A 407 12.93 4.38 -1.76
CA PHE A 407 13.23 5.46 -0.83
C PHE A 407 12.48 6.73 -1.19
N ILE A 408 12.42 7.65 -0.23
CA ILE A 408 11.87 8.98 -0.40
C ILE A 408 13.00 9.96 -0.16
N VAL A 409 13.20 10.89 -1.09
CA VAL A 409 14.17 11.97 -0.97
C VAL A 409 13.44 13.24 -0.56
N CYS A 410 13.94 13.90 0.48
CA CYS A 410 13.57 15.26 0.83
C CYS A 410 14.70 16.21 0.45
N SER A 411 14.39 17.21 -0.36
CA SER A 411 15.29 18.31 -0.72
C SER A 411 14.80 19.59 -0.06
N VAL A 412 15.56 20.13 0.89
CA VAL A 412 15.28 21.45 1.48
C VAL A 412 15.78 22.51 0.51
N LEU A 413 14.85 23.28 -0.06
CA LEU A 413 15.10 24.25 -1.13
C LEU A 413 15.45 25.64 -0.57
N SER A 414 14.79 26.02 0.52
CA SER A 414 15.07 27.25 1.25
C SER A 414 14.67 27.07 2.72
N SER A 415 15.40 27.72 3.63
CA SER A 415 15.12 27.66 5.05
C SER A 415 15.44 28.97 5.78
N LYS A 416 14.55 29.42 6.67
CA LYS A 416 14.83 30.53 7.63
C LYS A 416 15.32 30.01 8.99
N LYS A 417 15.23 28.70 9.20
CA LYS A 417 15.68 27.97 10.39
C LYS A 417 16.61 26.85 9.94
N ALA A 418 17.42 26.34 10.86
CA ALA A 418 18.30 25.18 10.61
C ALA A 418 17.61 24.07 9.78
N PRO A 419 18.08 23.77 8.56
CA PRO A 419 17.46 22.79 7.63
C PRO A 419 17.15 21.44 8.27
N ILE A 420 17.98 21.01 9.24
CA ILE A 420 17.81 19.73 9.95
C ILE A 420 16.47 19.63 10.69
N LYS A 421 15.88 20.78 11.08
CA LYS A 421 14.56 20.81 11.76
C LYS A 421 13.44 20.37 10.82
N CYS A 422 13.55 20.64 9.51
CA CYS A 422 12.62 20.13 8.50
C CYS A 422 12.69 18.60 8.44
N VAL A 423 13.91 18.04 8.31
CA VAL A 423 14.14 16.59 8.29
C VAL A 423 13.62 15.93 9.59
N THR A 424 13.89 16.53 10.74
CA THR A 424 13.43 16.06 12.04
C THR A 424 11.91 16.01 12.14
N ARG A 425 11.21 16.97 11.52
CA ARG A 425 9.74 16.98 11.47
C ARG A 425 9.19 15.86 10.59
N LEU A 426 9.78 15.65 9.41
CA LEU A 426 9.42 14.56 8.50
C LEU A 426 9.68 13.19 9.12
N LEU A 427 10.78 13.02 9.85
CA LEU A 427 11.07 11.80 10.62
C LEU A 427 9.94 11.45 11.60
N LYS A 428 9.46 12.44 12.36
CA LYS A 428 8.34 12.25 13.29
C LYS A 428 7.04 11.91 12.56
N MET A 429 6.83 12.44 11.35
CA MET A 429 5.69 12.10 10.50
C MET A 429 5.77 10.63 10.06
N PHE A 430 6.93 10.18 9.59
CA PHE A 430 7.17 8.78 9.27
C PHE A 430 6.96 7.83 10.45
N GLN A 431 7.43 8.20 11.65
CA GLN A 431 7.19 7.39 12.85
C GLN A 431 5.69 7.21 13.12
N LYS A 432 4.91 8.29 13.04
CA LYS A 432 3.44 8.24 13.15
C LYS A 432 2.78 7.43 12.03
N LEU A 433 3.34 7.45 10.82
CA LEU A 433 2.87 6.57 9.74
C LEU A 433 3.13 5.09 10.08
N GLY A 434 4.25 4.79 10.72
CA GLY A 434 4.56 3.45 11.21
C GLY A 434 3.49 2.96 12.19
N ASP A 435 3.08 3.79 13.14
CA ASP A 435 2.01 3.46 14.09
C ASP A 435 0.68 3.15 13.38
N LEU A 436 0.37 3.86 12.30
CA LEU A 436 -0.83 3.65 11.50
C LEU A 436 -0.75 2.37 10.64
N LEU A 437 0.40 2.12 10.01
CA LEU A 437 0.59 1.01 9.06
C LEU A 437 0.85 -0.34 9.75
N GLY A 438 1.21 -0.33 11.04
CA GLY A 438 1.34 -1.51 11.87
C GLY A 438 2.76 -2.04 12.03
N LYS A 439 2.87 -3.24 12.62
CA LYS A 439 4.15 -3.85 13.03
C LYS A 439 5.06 -4.10 11.81
N GLY A 440 6.33 -3.71 11.94
CA GLY A 440 7.36 -3.95 10.92
C GLY A 440 7.69 -2.74 10.03
N PHE A 441 7.02 -1.59 10.20
CA PHE A 441 7.40 -0.36 9.50
C PHE A 441 8.62 0.25 10.16
N SER A 442 9.76 0.21 9.48
CA SER A 442 10.99 0.88 9.89
C SER A 442 11.39 1.91 8.85
N VAL A 443 11.88 3.04 9.34
CA VAL A 443 12.44 4.10 8.49
C VAL A 443 13.82 4.42 9.00
N ASN A 444 14.80 4.21 8.14
CA ASN A 444 16.15 4.70 8.35
C ASN A 444 16.31 6.02 7.60
N THR A 445 17.19 6.89 8.09
CA THR A 445 17.39 8.20 7.49
C THR A 445 18.85 8.55 7.42
N SER A 446 19.29 8.80 6.20
CA SER A 446 20.64 9.25 5.88
C SER A 446 20.56 10.63 5.27
N LEU A 447 21.58 11.43 5.52
CA LEU A 447 21.76 12.76 4.95
C LEU A 447 22.92 12.68 3.97
N ILE A 448 22.85 13.43 2.87
CA ILE A 448 24.05 13.73 2.11
C ILE A 448 24.61 15.05 2.63
N VAL A 449 25.81 14.99 3.19
CA VAL A 449 26.60 16.14 3.62
C VAL A 449 27.89 16.09 2.81
N ASP A 450 28.20 17.15 2.04
CA ASP A 450 29.42 17.25 1.24
C ASP A 450 29.70 16.06 0.29
N LYS A 451 28.64 15.48 -0.29
CA LYS A 451 28.66 14.28 -1.16
C LYS A 451 28.94 12.96 -0.43
N GLU A 452 28.99 12.95 0.89
CA GLU A 452 29.08 11.73 1.71
C GLU A 452 27.74 11.41 2.37
N TYR A 453 27.44 10.11 2.48
CA TYR A 453 26.27 9.61 3.20
C TYR A 453 26.58 9.55 4.70
N VAL A 454 25.84 10.31 5.50
CA VAL A 454 25.96 10.32 6.96
C VAL A 454 24.62 9.94 7.57
N GLU A 455 24.61 8.98 8.51
CA GLU A 455 23.37 8.66 9.23
C GLU A 455 22.87 9.86 10.03
N TYR A 456 21.55 10.10 10.01
CA TYR A 456 20.93 11.20 10.76
C TYR A 456 21.23 11.13 12.28
N SER A 457 21.32 9.93 12.84
CA SER A 457 21.71 9.66 14.24
C SER A 457 23.06 10.32 14.59
N GLN A 458 24.04 10.20 13.69
CA GLN A 458 25.40 10.72 13.86
C GLN A 458 25.44 12.23 13.70
N VAL A 459 24.75 12.78 12.70
CA VAL A 459 24.64 14.23 12.48
C VAL A 459 23.98 14.91 13.69
N LYS A 460 22.95 14.27 14.26
CA LYS A 460 22.27 14.77 15.46
C LYS A 460 23.13 14.75 16.71
N ALA A 461 23.90 13.68 16.92
CA ALA A 461 24.80 13.57 18.06
C ALA A 461 25.93 14.62 18.01
N LYS A 462 26.44 14.91 16.81
CA LYS A 462 27.60 15.78 16.60
C LYS A 462 27.28 17.26 16.39
N LYS A 463 25.98 17.63 16.27
CA LYS A 463 25.53 19.02 15.97
C LYS A 463 26.32 19.66 14.83
N MET A 464 26.49 18.93 13.72
CA MET A 464 27.38 19.36 12.63
C MET A 464 26.84 20.63 11.96
N ALA A 465 27.66 21.69 11.90
CA ALA A 465 27.40 22.89 11.11
C ALA A 465 27.52 22.59 9.60
N PRO A 466 26.83 23.34 8.70
CA PRO A 466 25.90 24.46 8.94
C PRO A 466 24.46 24.03 9.24
N TRP A 467 24.21 22.74 9.49
CA TRP A 467 22.87 22.16 9.47
C TRP A 467 22.06 22.34 10.76
N TYR A 468 22.74 22.70 11.86
CA TYR A 468 22.20 22.74 13.24
C TYR A 468 21.90 24.14 13.77
#